data_AF-A0A6G1RMI0-F1
#
_entry.id   AF-A0A6G1RMI0-F1
#
_cell.length_a   1.000
_cell.length_b   1.000
_cell.length_c   1.000
_cell.angle_alpha   90.00
_cell.angle_beta   90.00
_cell.angle_gamma   90.00
#
_symmetry.space_group_name_H-M   'P 1'
#
loop_
_entity.id
_entity.type
_entity.pdbx_description
1 polymer ?
#
loop_
_entity_poly.entity_id
_entity_poly.type
_entity_poly.pdbx_seq_one_letter_code
_entity_poly.pdbx_strand_id
1 'polypeptide(L)'
;DIDECSDGFVQCDSRANCINLPGWYHCECRDGYHDNGMFSPSGESCEDIDECATGRHSCANDTVCFNLDGGYDCRCPHGKNCTGDCIHEDKIKHNGQIWVLENDRCSVCSCQSGYVMCRRMVCDCENPTVDLFCCPECDPRLSSQCLHQSG
;
A
#
# COMPACT_ATOMS: atom_id res chain seq x y z
N ASP A 1 -13.43 24.89 10.26
CA ASP A 1 -12.84 23.67 10.80
C ASP A 1 -11.37 23.94 11.03
N ILE A 2 -10.80 23.48 12.13
CA ILE A 2 -9.36 23.52 12.37
C ILE A 2 -8.85 22.16 11.92
N ASP A 3 -7.76 22.11 11.17
CA ASP A 3 -7.17 20.82 10.80
C ASP A 3 -6.21 20.40 11.91
N GLU A 4 -6.69 19.60 12.87
CA GLU A 4 -5.87 19.21 14.01
C GLU A 4 -4.66 18.35 13.61
N CYS A 5 -4.73 17.67 12.46
CA CYS A 5 -3.66 16.84 11.91
C CYS A 5 -2.53 17.69 11.31
N SER A 6 -2.87 18.72 10.54
CA SER A 6 -1.89 19.59 9.88
C SER A 6 -1.30 20.65 10.81
N ASP A 7 -2.08 21.12 11.80
CA ASP A 7 -1.64 22.14 12.75
C ASP A 7 -0.79 21.56 13.90
N GLY A 8 -0.61 20.24 13.95
CA GLY A 8 0.24 19.56 14.93
C GLY A 8 -0.32 19.54 16.35
N PHE A 9 -1.63 19.76 16.50
CA PHE A 9 -2.31 19.73 17.80
C PHE A 9 -2.55 18.30 18.31
N VAL A 10 -2.54 17.30 17.43
CA VAL A 10 -2.65 15.88 17.78
C VAL A 10 -1.40 15.10 17.36
N GLN A 11 -0.99 14.15 18.20
CA GLN A 11 0.00 13.14 17.87
C GLN A 11 -0.66 11.76 17.99
N CYS A 12 -0.93 11.14 16.84
CA CYS A 12 -1.30 9.73 16.77
C CYS A 12 -0.06 8.84 16.94
N ASP A 13 -0.28 7.53 17.17
CA ASP A 13 0.80 6.56 17.13
C ASP A 13 1.51 6.55 15.78
N SER A 14 2.80 6.24 15.83
CA SER A 14 3.67 6.00 14.68
C SER A 14 3.11 5.07 13.60
N ARG A 15 2.19 4.16 13.94
CA ARG A 15 1.51 3.16 13.10
C ARG A 15 0.09 3.58 12.71
N ALA A 16 -0.32 4.80 13.05
CA ALA A 16 -1.62 5.36 12.69
C ALA A 16 -1.48 6.56 11.74
N ASN A 17 -2.57 6.88 11.07
CA ASN A 17 -2.78 8.09 10.29
C ASN A 17 -3.79 8.98 11.01
N CYS A 18 -3.52 10.28 11.04
CA CYS A 18 -4.49 11.26 11.53
C CYS A 18 -5.48 11.60 10.41
N ILE A 19 -6.77 11.50 10.72
CA ILE A 19 -7.87 11.84 9.82
C ILE A 19 -8.62 13.03 10.42
N ASN A 20 -8.56 14.18 9.73
CA ASN A 20 -9.30 15.38 10.09
C ASN A 20 -10.75 15.28 9.59
N LEU A 21 -11.71 15.59 10.45
CA LEU A 21 -13.14 15.55 10.15
C LEU A 21 -13.81 16.86 10.60
N PRO A 22 -14.95 17.25 10.01
CA PRO A 22 -15.61 18.48 10.42
C PRO A 22 -15.98 18.49 11.91
N GLY A 23 -15.28 19.31 12.70
CA GLY A 23 -15.46 19.49 14.13
C GLY A 23 -14.78 18.47 15.04
N TRP A 24 -13.99 17.52 14.51
CA TRP A 24 -13.23 16.54 15.30
C TRP A 24 -12.15 15.83 14.47
N TYR A 25 -11.27 15.07 15.11
CA TYR A 25 -10.28 14.22 14.44
C TYR A 25 -10.35 12.78 14.94
N HIS A 26 -9.79 11.85 14.18
CA HIS A 26 -9.57 10.48 14.63
C HIS A 26 -8.22 9.92 14.13
N CYS A 27 -7.59 9.06 14.93
CA CYS A 27 -6.39 8.32 14.54
C CYS A 27 -6.81 6.93 14.04
N GLU A 28 -6.58 6.64 12.77
CA GLU A 28 -6.88 5.34 12.16
C GLU A 28 -5.59 4.53 12.00
N CYS A 29 -5.57 3.26 12.43
CA CYS A 29 -4.41 2.40 12.22
C CYS A 29 -4.11 2.23 10.73
N ARG A 30 -2.82 2.27 10.36
CA ARG A 30 -2.38 2.02 8.98
C ARG A 30 -2.70 0.59 8.56
N ASP A 31 -2.76 0.37 7.26
CA ASP A 31 -2.83 -0.98 6.68
C ASP A 31 -1.75 -1.88 7.30
N GLY A 32 -2.14 -3.11 7.67
CA GLY A 32 -1.28 -4.05 8.39
C GLY A 32 -1.37 -3.95 9.92
N TYR A 33 -2.14 -3.00 10.47
CA TYR A 33 -2.32 -2.83 11.92
C TYR A 33 -3.79 -2.81 12.31
N HIS A 34 -4.10 -3.20 13.55
CA HIS A 34 -5.45 -3.13 14.13
C HIS A 34 -5.44 -2.43 15.49
N ASP A 35 -6.58 -1.83 15.86
CA ASP A 35 -6.77 -1.28 17.20
C ASP A 35 -6.81 -2.41 18.24
N ASN A 36 -6.07 -2.28 19.33
CA ASN A 36 -5.98 -3.25 20.43
C ASN A 36 -7.11 -3.14 21.46
N GLY A 37 -8.10 -2.27 21.21
CA GLY A 37 -9.26 -2.01 22.04
C GLY A 37 -9.00 -1.02 23.18
N MET A 38 -7.77 -0.54 23.36
CA MET A 38 -7.45 0.50 24.34
C MET A 38 -7.53 1.86 23.67
N PHE A 39 -8.68 2.53 23.79
CA PHE A 39 -8.81 3.91 23.32
C PHE A 39 -7.78 4.81 24.02
N SER A 40 -6.73 5.17 23.28
CA SER A 40 -5.69 6.09 23.73
C SER A 40 -5.84 7.42 22.99
N PRO A 41 -5.96 8.56 23.70
CA PRO A 41 -5.98 9.88 23.08
C PRO A 41 -4.69 10.21 22.28
N SER A 42 -3.59 9.50 22.55
CA SER A 42 -2.31 9.60 21.82
C SER A 42 -2.12 8.51 20.76
N GLY A 43 -3.12 7.65 20.56
CA GLY A 43 -3.15 6.67 19.47
C GLY A 43 -2.32 5.41 19.66
N GLU A 44 -1.69 5.14 20.84
CA GLU A 44 -0.86 3.94 21.13
C GLU A 44 -1.63 2.59 21.09
N SER A 45 -2.68 2.49 20.28
CA SER A 45 -3.59 1.36 20.17
C SER A 45 -3.33 0.47 18.96
N CYS A 46 -2.40 0.83 18.06
CA CYS A 46 -2.19 0.05 16.83
C CYS A 46 -1.19 -1.10 17.02
N GLU A 47 -1.70 -2.32 16.95
CA GLU A 47 -0.94 -3.56 16.99
C GLU A 47 -0.86 -4.20 15.60
N ASP A 48 0.25 -4.86 15.33
CA ASP A 48 0.49 -5.57 14.08
C ASP A 48 -0.54 -6.69 13.87
N ILE A 49 -1.10 -6.77 12.67
CA ILE A 49 -1.98 -7.88 12.30
C ILE A 49 -1.09 -9.05 11.90
N ASP A 50 -1.09 -10.13 12.68
CA ASP A 50 -0.41 -11.35 12.24
C ASP A 50 -1.21 -12.04 11.11
N GLU A 51 -0.91 -11.70 9.85
CA GLU A 51 -1.62 -12.29 8.71
C GLU A 51 -1.35 -13.78 8.57
N CYS A 52 -0.19 -14.25 9.04
CA CYS A 52 0.17 -15.67 9.06
C CYS A 52 -0.68 -16.46 10.06
N ALA A 53 -0.90 -15.94 11.26
CA ALA A 53 -1.73 -16.58 12.28
C ALA A 53 -3.23 -16.50 11.96
N THR A 54 -3.67 -15.40 11.34
CA THR A 54 -5.08 -15.17 11.00
C THR A 54 -5.48 -15.77 9.65
N GLY A 55 -4.52 -16.24 8.85
CA GLY A 55 -4.76 -16.74 7.50
C GLY A 55 -5.17 -15.64 6.51
N ARG A 56 -4.88 -14.37 6.82
CA ARG A 56 -5.16 -13.20 5.96
C ARG A 56 -4.03 -12.91 4.97
N HIS A 57 -3.26 -13.93 4.61
CA HIS A 57 -2.17 -13.83 3.65
C HIS A 57 -2.56 -14.40 2.28
N SER A 58 -1.89 -13.95 1.22
CA SER A 58 -2.03 -14.46 -0.15
C SER A 58 -0.88 -15.38 -0.58
N CYS A 59 -0.12 -15.92 0.39
CA CYS A 59 0.95 -16.87 0.14
C CYS A 59 0.46 -18.11 -0.64
N ALA A 60 1.27 -18.57 -1.58
CA ALA A 60 0.99 -19.80 -2.32
C ALA A 60 1.14 -21.04 -1.41
N ASN A 61 0.42 -22.12 -1.74
CA ASN A 61 0.37 -23.35 -0.93
C ASN A 61 1.74 -24.00 -0.69
N ASP A 62 2.73 -23.74 -1.54
CA ASP A 62 4.09 -24.27 -1.42
C ASP A 62 5.12 -23.24 -0.90
N THR A 63 4.64 -22.12 -0.35
CA THR A 63 5.44 -21.10 0.35
C THR A 63 5.17 -21.13 1.86
N VAL A 64 6.09 -20.55 2.62
CA VAL A 64 5.97 -20.34 4.07
C VAL A 64 5.70 -18.87 4.33
N CYS A 65 4.64 -18.57 5.08
CA CYS A 65 4.32 -17.21 5.53
C CYS A 65 5.23 -16.79 6.69
N PHE A 66 5.76 -15.57 6.64
CA PHE A 66 6.52 -14.92 7.69
C PHE A 66 5.87 -13.60 8.04
N ASN A 67 5.43 -13.46 9.29
CA ASN A 67 4.87 -12.22 9.78
C ASN A 67 5.97 -11.17 9.95
N LEU A 68 5.71 -9.93 9.55
CA LEU A 68 6.57 -8.77 9.66
C LEU A 68 5.77 -7.62 10.29
N ASP A 69 6.45 -6.62 10.86
CA ASP A 69 5.73 -5.44 11.37
C ASP A 69 5.10 -4.67 10.19
N GLY A 70 3.77 -4.56 10.20
CA GLY A 70 2.95 -3.92 9.18
C GLY A 70 2.61 -4.81 7.97
N GLY A 71 2.84 -6.13 8.04
CA GLY A 71 2.45 -7.06 6.97
C GLY A 71 3.15 -8.42 7.01
N TYR A 72 3.21 -9.10 5.86
CA TYR A 72 3.80 -10.44 5.78
C TYR A 72 4.66 -10.63 4.53
N ASP A 73 5.50 -11.65 4.58
CA ASP A 73 6.37 -12.09 3.49
C ASP A 73 6.19 -13.60 3.24
N CYS A 74 6.06 -13.99 1.98
CA CYS A 74 5.89 -15.38 1.58
C CYS A 74 7.20 -15.88 0.98
N ARG A 75 7.84 -16.85 1.62
CA ARG A 75 9.15 -17.35 1.17
C ARG A 75 9.08 -18.78 0.73
N CYS A 76 9.80 -19.08 -0.34
CA CYS A 76 10.09 -20.44 -0.70
C CYS A 76 11.00 -21.11 0.34
N PRO A 77 10.73 -22.38 0.69
CA PRO A 77 11.71 -23.21 1.36
C PRO A 77 13.03 -23.20 0.57
N HIS A 78 14.15 -22.99 1.27
CA HIS A 78 15.46 -22.84 0.65
C HIS A 78 15.76 -24.01 -0.31
N GLY A 79 16.05 -23.68 -1.57
CA GLY A 79 16.43 -24.64 -2.60
C GLY A 79 15.27 -25.22 -3.41
N LYS A 80 14.07 -24.64 -3.34
CA LYS A 80 12.92 -25.01 -4.17
C LYS A 80 12.36 -23.80 -4.93
N ASN A 81 11.90 -24.03 -6.16
CA ASN A 81 11.02 -23.11 -6.87
C ASN A 81 9.59 -23.35 -6.39
N CYS A 82 8.86 -22.30 -6.05
CA CYS A 82 7.46 -22.41 -5.67
C CYS A 82 6.54 -22.06 -6.83
N THR A 83 5.31 -22.52 -6.75
CA THR A 83 4.24 -22.29 -7.69
C THR A 83 3.81 -20.84 -7.51
N GLY A 84 3.96 -20.04 -8.56
CA GLY A 84 3.57 -18.64 -8.53
C GLY A 84 4.71 -17.64 -8.43
N ASP A 85 5.97 -18.07 -8.56
CA ASP A 85 7.08 -17.15 -8.80
C ASP A 85 7.01 -16.57 -10.22
N CYS A 86 7.21 -15.26 -10.31
CA CYS A 86 7.37 -14.55 -11.56
C CYS A 86 8.83 -14.14 -11.73
N ILE A 87 9.38 -14.32 -12.94
CA ILE A 87 10.71 -13.83 -13.29
C ILE A 87 10.53 -12.59 -14.15
N HIS A 88 11.12 -11.48 -13.73
CA HIS A 88 11.19 -10.25 -14.50
C HIS A 88 12.60 -9.67 -14.44
N GLU A 89 13.27 -9.51 -15.59
CA GLU A 89 14.65 -9.01 -15.69
C GLU A 89 15.62 -9.74 -14.73
N ASP A 90 15.61 -11.09 -14.76
CA ASP A 90 16.42 -11.97 -13.90
C ASP A 90 16.16 -11.83 -12.39
N LYS A 91 15.19 -11.01 -11.99
CA LYS A 91 14.74 -10.89 -10.60
C LYS A 91 13.51 -11.78 -10.41
N ILE A 92 13.54 -12.58 -9.34
CA ILE A 92 12.39 -13.37 -8.91
C ILE A 92 11.49 -12.48 -8.05
N LYS A 93 10.21 -12.45 -8.39
CA LYS A 93 9.13 -11.76 -7.68
C LYS A 93 8.08 -12.77 -7.26
N HIS A 94 7.69 -12.73 -6.00
CA HIS A 94 6.73 -13.69 -5.45
C HIS A 94 5.28 -13.25 -5.70
N ASN A 95 4.36 -14.22 -5.68
CA ASN A 95 2.93 -13.97 -5.84
C ASN A 95 2.44 -12.87 -4.87
N GLY A 96 1.71 -11.88 -5.38
CA GLY A 96 1.21 -10.73 -4.61
C GLY A 96 2.20 -9.57 -4.47
N GLN A 97 3.49 -9.75 -4.76
CA GLN A 97 4.46 -8.67 -4.70
C GLN A 97 4.18 -7.62 -5.77
N ILE A 98 4.21 -6.34 -5.38
CA ILE A 98 4.03 -5.19 -6.27
C ILE A 98 5.39 -4.55 -6.58
N TRP A 99 5.62 -4.17 -7.84
CA TRP A 99 6.83 -3.44 -8.25
C TRP A 99 6.57 -2.48 -9.40
N VAL A 100 7.48 -1.53 -9.57
CA VAL A 100 7.53 -0.60 -10.69
C VAL A 100 8.65 -1.03 -11.63
N LEU A 101 8.42 -0.97 -12.95
CA LEU A 101 9.45 -1.34 -13.93
C LEU A 101 10.49 -0.23 -14.05
N GLU A 102 11.77 -0.59 -14.17
CA GLU A 102 12.85 0.40 -14.35
C GLU A 102 12.67 1.21 -15.65
N ASN A 103 12.20 0.52 -16.71
CA ASN A 103 11.97 1.10 -18.04
C ASN A 103 10.56 1.71 -18.23
N ASP A 104 9.60 1.35 -17.37
CA ASP A 104 8.23 1.88 -17.42
C ASP A 104 7.75 2.16 -16.00
N ARG A 105 8.17 3.32 -15.48
CA ARG A 105 7.75 3.78 -14.17
C ARG A 105 6.25 4.08 -14.07
N CYS A 106 5.54 4.08 -15.20
CA CYS A 106 4.12 4.35 -15.23
C CYS A 106 3.23 3.10 -15.05
N SER A 107 3.84 1.92 -15.11
CA SER A 107 3.16 0.66 -14.91
C SER A 107 3.53 0.06 -13.55
N VAL A 108 2.50 -0.31 -12.81
CA VAL A 108 2.62 -1.08 -11.57
C VAL A 108 2.36 -2.54 -11.94
N CYS A 109 3.34 -3.37 -11.69
CA CYS A 109 3.28 -4.80 -11.95
C CYS A 109 3.09 -5.57 -10.65
N SER A 110 2.34 -6.65 -10.75
CA SER A 110 2.21 -7.64 -9.69
C SER A 110 2.43 -9.04 -10.26
N CYS A 111 2.86 -9.95 -9.39
CA CYS A 111 2.92 -11.35 -9.74
C CYS A 111 1.60 -11.99 -9.32
N GLN A 112 0.84 -12.51 -10.27
CA GLN A 112 -0.43 -13.19 -9.99
C GLN A 112 -0.42 -14.57 -10.63
N SER A 113 -0.46 -15.61 -9.79
CA SER A 113 -0.50 -17.00 -10.23
C SER A 113 0.66 -17.38 -11.16
N GLY A 114 1.85 -16.81 -10.94
CA GLY A 114 3.06 -17.08 -11.72
C GLY A 114 3.18 -16.28 -13.02
N TYR A 115 2.28 -15.33 -13.24
CA TYR A 115 2.32 -14.41 -14.37
C TYR A 115 2.57 -12.98 -13.90
N VAL A 116 3.48 -12.29 -14.60
CA VAL A 116 3.67 -10.85 -14.43
C VAL A 116 2.48 -10.13 -15.04
N MET A 117 1.69 -9.48 -14.20
CA MET A 117 0.55 -8.67 -14.59
C MET A 117 0.86 -7.20 -14.34
N CYS A 118 0.96 -6.41 -15.40
CA CYS A 118 1.21 -4.97 -15.29
C CYS A 118 -0.05 -4.19 -15.62
N ARG A 119 -0.36 -3.20 -14.79
CA ARG A 119 -1.40 -2.21 -15.07
C ARG A 119 -0.80 -0.81 -15.03
N ARG A 120 -1.26 0.04 -15.94
CA ARG A 120 -0.91 1.46 -15.91
C ARG A 120 -1.51 2.07 -14.64
N MET A 121 -0.78 2.99 -14.01
CA MET A 121 -1.29 3.70 -12.86
C MET A 121 -2.62 4.40 -13.20
N VAL A 122 -3.53 4.42 -12.24
CA VAL A 122 -4.72 5.26 -12.30
C VAL A 122 -4.35 6.56 -11.61
N CYS A 123 -4.50 7.67 -12.33
CA CYS A 123 -4.11 8.99 -11.83
C CYS A 123 -5.17 9.50 -10.85
N ASP A 124 -4.78 9.64 -9.59
CA ASP A 124 -5.53 10.37 -8.57
C ASP A 124 -4.91 11.78 -8.44
N CYS A 125 -5.64 12.81 -8.87
CA CYS A 125 -5.15 14.19 -8.81
C CYS A 125 -5.44 14.86 -7.44
N GLU A 126 -6.23 14.23 -6.56
CA GLU A 126 -6.46 14.70 -5.18
C GLU A 126 -5.34 14.22 -4.25
N ASN A 127 -4.77 13.04 -4.50
CA ASN A 127 -3.61 12.51 -3.80
C ASN A 127 -2.58 11.88 -4.79
N PRO A 128 -1.67 12.71 -5.36
CA PRO A 128 -0.81 12.27 -6.44
C PRO A 128 0.26 11.27 -5.96
N THR A 129 0.13 10.01 -6.39
CA THR A 129 0.96 8.92 -5.89
C THR A 129 2.34 8.81 -6.56
N VAL A 130 2.51 9.07 -7.87
CA VAL A 130 3.85 9.16 -8.50
C VAL A 130 3.86 9.92 -9.85
N ASP A 131 4.89 10.75 -10.05
CA ASP A 131 5.38 11.41 -11.29
C ASP A 131 4.32 12.14 -12.18
N LEU A 132 4.39 13.48 -12.23
CA LEU A 132 3.68 14.32 -13.22
C LEU A 132 3.93 13.89 -14.68
N PHE A 133 5.03 13.20 -14.94
CA PHE A 133 5.35 12.64 -16.25
C PHE A 133 4.41 11.50 -16.66
N CYS A 134 3.92 10.71 -15.70
CA CYS A 134 3.01 9.60 -15.93
C CYS A 134 1.53 10.01 -15.89
N CYS A 135 1.23 11.07 -15.13
CA CYS A 135 -0.08 11.71 -15.03
C CYS A 135 -0.03 13.19 -15.46
N PRO A 136 0.24 13.48 -16.75
CA PRO A 136 0.28 14.87 -17.26
C PRO A 136 -1.07 15.59 -17.10
N GLU A 137 -2.17 14.86 -17.03
CA GLU A 137 -3.51 15.36 -16.72
C GLU A 137 -3.62 16.00 -15.32
N CYS A 138 -2.71 15.66 -14.39
CA CYS A 138 -2.66 16.28 -13.08
C CYS A 138 -1.69 17.47 -13.00
N ASP A 139 -1.03 17.91 -14.09
CA ASP A 139 -0.16 19.10 -14.06
C ASP A 139 -0.98 20.41 -14.02
N PRO A 140 -0.91 21.19 -12.93
CA PRO A 140 -1.65 22.44 -12.81
C PRO A 140 -1.19 23.53 -13.80
N ARG A 141 -0.04 23.35 -14.49
CA ARG A 141 0.50 24.27 -15.51
C ARG A 141 0.04 23.92 -16.93
N LEU A 142 -0.45 22.70 -17.16
CA LEU A 142 -1.05 22.29 -18.44
C LEU A 142 -2.57 22.56 -18.34
N SER A 143 -2.94 23.80 -18.62
CA SER A 143 -4.27 24.41 -18.43
C SER A 143 -5.47 23.78 -19.17
N SER A 144 -5.40 22.52 -19.64
CA SER A 144 -6.44 21.98 -20.52
C SER A 144 -6.86 20.53 -20.34
N GLN A 145 -6.37 19.76 -19.35
CA GLN A 145 -6.74 18.33 -19.26
C GLN A 145 -6.98 17.75 -17.86
N CYS A 146 -7.34 18.54 -16.85
CA CYS A 146 -8.08 17.99 -15.70
C CYS A 146 -9.54 17.71 -16.13
N LEU A 147 -9.75 16.81 -17.08
CA LEU A 147 -11.06 16.20 -17.31
C LEU A 147 -11.18 15.07 -16.30
N HIS A 148 -11.60 15.43 -15.09
CA HIS A 148 -12.45 14.55 -14.30
C HIS A 148 -13.73 14.35 -15.13
N GLN A 149 -13.70 13.45 -16.12
CA GLN A 149 -14.94 12.99 -16.74
C GLN A 149 -15.47 11.88 -15.86
N SER A 150 -16.34 12.30 -14.95
CA SER A 150 -17.42 11.49 -14.41
C SER A 150 -18.04 10.66 -15.53
N GLY A 151 -18.04 9.33 -15.37
CA GLY A 151 -18.65 8.39 -16.31
C GLY A 151 -18.19 6.97 -16.06
#